data_AF-A0A225DES8-F1
#
_entry.id   AF-A0A225DES8-F1
#
_cell.length_a   1.000
_cell.length_b   1.000
_cell.length_c   1.000
_cell.angle_alpha   90.00
_cell.angle_beta   90.00
_cell.angle_gamma   90.00
#
_symmetry.space_group_name_H-M   'P 1'
#
loop_
_entity.id
_entity.type
_entity.pdbx_description
1 polymer ?
#
loop_
_entity_poly.entity_id
_entity_poly.type
_entity_poly.pdbx_seq_one_letter_code
_entity_poly.pdbx_strand_id
1 'polypeptide(L)'
;MKRLIASGVVVVAAIGLLALASYWTTSIHWDGGFPSGEFRLKVRTPEGKPVKGAALRVFRKNTREPAYKYPLENHMTERDLVSDETGRITAIREHGGLQFGGHAWQLFWVIPMGVQTGPRYDCEITAEGFQPLTFEVWQLFETGYESYKDFPKTTRVVDGKPTEFKVYEQTFALSR
;
A
#
# COMPACT_ATOMS: atom_id res chain seq x y z
N MET A 1 52.75 -17.80 -19.09
CA MET A 1 52.12 -17.81 -17.74
C MET A 1 51.98 -16.41 -17.13
N LYS A 2 53.06 -15.62 -16.90
CA LYS A 2 52.97 -14.26 -16.33
C LYS A 2 52.06 -13.27 -17.10
N ARG A 3 52.06 -13.31 -18.44
CA ARG A 3 51.19 -12.45 -19.27
C ARG A 3 49.70 -12.78 -19.17
N LEU A 4 49.36 -14.07 -19.01
CA LEU A 4 47.97 -14.51 -18.83
C LEU A 4 47.41 -14.06 -17.48
N ILE A 5 48.24 -14.10 -16.43
CA ILE A 5 47.87 -13.62 -15.09
C ILE A 5 47.65 -12.10 -15.10
N ALA A 6 48.53 -11.33 -15.76
CA ALA A 6 48.38 -9.88 -15.87
C ALA A 6 47.10 -9.47 -16.63
N SER A 7 46.77 -10.14 -17.73
CA SER A 7 45.52 -9.89 -18.47
C SER A 7 44.28 -10.23 -17.64
N GLY A 8 44.31 -11.32 -16.86
CA GLY A 8 43.22 -11.67 -15.96
C GLY A 8 42.95 -10.59 -14.91
N VAL A 9 44.00 -10.04 -14.29
CA VAL A 9 43.87 -8.98 -13.29
C VAL A 9 43.23 -7.72 -13.89
N VAL A 10 43.65 -7.29 -15.09
CA VAL A 10 43.08 -6.11 -15.75
C VAL A 10 41.60 -6.29 -16.06
N VAL A 11 41.19 -7.46 -16.55
CA VAL A 11 39.77 -7.74 -16.84
C VAL A 11 38.94 -7.71 -15.56
N VAL A 12 39.40 -8.37 -14.48
CA VAL A 12 38.70 -8.35 -13.19
C VAL A 12 38.59 -6.93 -12.65
N ALA A 13 39.65 -6.14 -12.73
CA ALA A 13 39.63 -4.74 -12.30
C ALA A 13 38.64 -3.89 -13.12
N ALA A 14 38.62 -4.06 -14.44
CA ALA A 14 37.69 -3.35 -15.32
C ALA A 14 36.23 -3.70 -15.00
N ILE A 15 35.92 -4.99 -14.79
CA ILE A 15 34.58 -5.45 -14.39
C ILE A 15 34.19 -4.85 -13.04
N GLY A 16 35.11 -4.86 -12.06
CA GLY A 16 34.87 -4.26 -10.74
C GLY A 16 34.56 -2.76 -10.82
N LEU A 17 35.32 -2.01 -11.65
CA LEU A 17 35.08 -0.58 -11.86
C LEU A 17 33.75 -0.31 -12.56
N LEU A 18 33.36 -1.13 -13.55
CA LEU A 18 32.06 -1.00 -14.21
C LEU A 18 30.91 -1.29 -13.23
N ALA A 19 31.03 -2.30 -12.38
CA ALA A 19 30.03 -2.61 -11.37
C ALA A 19 29.88 -1.45 -10.37
N LEU A 20 31.00 -0.87 -9.93
CA LEU A 20 31.00 0.28 -9.04
C LEU A 20 30.39 1.51 -9.73
N ALA A 21 30.82 1.86 -10.93
CA ALA A 21 30.25 2.98 -11.69
C ALA A 21 28.73 2.80 -11.90
N SER A 22 28.28 1.58 -12.17
CA SER A 22 26.87 1.25 -12.30
C SER A 22 26.11 1.49 -10.99
N TYR A 23 26.64 1.02 -9.85
CA TYR A 23 26.05 1.28 -8.54
C TYR A 23 25.90 2.78 -8.28
N TRP A 24 26.97 3.57 -8.46
CA TRP A 24 26.95 5.00 -8.14
C TRP A 24 26.03 5.82 -9.05
N THR A 25 25.84 5.40 -10.30
CA THR A 25 25.01 6.14 -11.28
C THR A 25 23.54 5.71 -11.26
N THR A 26 23.23 4.53 -10.71
CA THR A 26 21.85 3.98 -10.71
C THR A 26 21.27 3.79 -9.31
N SER A 27 22.03 4.07 -8.26
CA SER A 27 21.59 3.95 -6.87
C SER A 27 20.49 4.96 -6.55
N ILE A 28 19.29 4.44 -6.25
CA ILE A 28 18.12 5.20 -5.85
C ILE A 28 17.68 4.72 -4.47
N HIS A 29 17.58 5.66 -3.54
CA HIS A 29 16.84 5.45 -2.30
C HIS A 29 15.44 5.99 -2.52
N TRP A 30 14.45 5.21 -2.13
CA TRP A 30 13.06 5.64 -2.21
C TRP A 30 12.40 5.36 -0.87
N ASP A 31 11.56 6.30 -0.47
CA ASP A 31 10.73 6.18 0.71
C ASP A 31 9.27 6.08 0.28
N GLY A 32 8.50 5.32 1.04
CA GLY A 32 7.09 5.06 0.78
C GLY A 32 6.28 5.04 2.07
N GLY A 33 4.98 5.25 1.89
CA GLY A 33 4.04 5.33 2.98
C GLY A 33 2.62 5.28 2.47
N PHE A 34 1.68 5.17 3.41
CA PHE A 34 0.28 5.44 3.12
C PHE A 34 -0.13 6.73 3.84
N PRO A 35 -1.00 7.54 3.23
CA PRO A 35 -1.49 8.75 3.87
C PRO A 35 -2.29 8.41 5.13
N SER A 36 -2.23 9.27 6.15
CA SER A 36 -3.20 9.21 7.24
C SER A 36 -4.58 9.63 6.74
N GLY A 37 -5.61 9.07 7.36
CA GLY A 37 -6.98 9.39 7.00
C GLY A 37 -8.01 8.43 7.58
N GLU A 38 -9.26 8.85 7.39
CA GLU A 38 -10.46 8.05 7.57
C GLU A 38 -10.94 7.59 6.18
N PHE A 39 -10.99 6.28 5.97
CA PHE A 39 -11.40 5.66 4.71
C PHE A 39 -12.82 5.13 4.87
N ARG A 40 -13.77 5.75 4.17
CA ARG A 40 -15.20 5.42 4.20
C ARG A 40 -15.57 4.65 2.94
N LEU A 41 -15.84 3.36 3.08
CA LEU A 41 -16.27 2.52 1.98
C LEU A 41 -17.79 2.35 2.04
N LYS A 42 -18.50 2.80 1.02
CA LYS A 42 -19.94 2.57 0.83
C LYS A 42 -20.12 1.27 0.04
N VAL A 43 -20.59 0.23 0.70
CA VAL A 43 -20.86 -1.09 0.09
C VAL A 43 -22.31 -1.14 -0.36
N ARG A 44 -22.52 -1.42 -1.64
CA ARG A 44 -23.81 -1.40 -2.31
C ARG A 44 -24.11 -2.70 -3.06
N THR A 45 -25.39 -3.02 -3.21
CA THR A 45 -25.84 -4.05 -4.15
C THR A 45 -25.74 -3.52 -5.59
N PRO A 46 -25.90 -4.37 -6.63
CA PRO A 46 -25.97 -3.92 -8.02
C PRO A 46 -27.06 -2.88 -8.26
N GLU A 47 -28.15 -2.94 -7.49
CA GLU A 47 -29.28 -2.01 -7.55
C GLU A 47 -29.05 -0.73 -6.73
N GLY A 48 -27.87 -0.54 -6.15
CA GLY A 48 -27.50 0.66 -5.37
C GLY A 48 -27.99 0.67 -3.92
N LYS A 49 -28.56 -0.44 -3.41
CA LYS A 49 -29.01 -0.52 -2.00
C LYS A 49 -27.82 -0.73 -1.06
N PRO A 50 -27.84 -0.19 0.17
CA PRO A 50 -26.76 -0.43 1.14
C PRO A 50 -26.70 -1.89 1.57
N VAL A 51 -25.48 -2.43 1.74
CA VAL A 51 -25.25 -3.78 2.25
C VAL A 51 -24.76 -3.69 3.69
N LYS A 52 -25.61 -4.04 4.65
CA LYS A 52 -25.26 -4.15 6.08
C LYS A 52 -24.51 -5.46 6.34
N GLY A 53 -23.52 -5.43 7.23
CA GLY A 53 -22.79 -6.64 7.63
C GLY A 53 -21.68 -7.08 6.66
N ALA A 54 -21.35 -6.30 5.64
CA ALA A 54 -20.23 -6.58 4.75
C ALA A 54 -18.90 -6.39 5.50
N ALA A 55 -17.99 -7.34 5.41
CA ALA A 55 -16.70 -7.32 6.09
C ALA A 55 -15.57 -6.97 5.12
N LEU A 56 -14.75 -5.97 5.48
CA LEU A 56 -13.51 -5.63 4.83
C LEU A 56 -12.34 -6.32 5.53
N ARG A 57 -11.53 -7.04 4.75
CA ARG A 57 -10.29 -7.66 5.18
C ARG A 57 -9.13 -7.15 4.35
N VAL A 58 -7.94 -7.17 4.93
CA VAL A 58 -6.70 -6.82 4.23
C VAL A 58 -5.74 -7.99 4.26
N PHE A 59 -5.12 -8.25 3.11
CA PHE A 59 -4.15 -9.31 2.91
C PHE A 59 -2.85 -8.73 2.35
N ARG A 60 -1.73 -9.40 2.62
CA ARG A 60 -0.50 -9.14 1.88
C ARG A 60 -0.72 -9.55 0.42
N LYS A 61 -0.28 -8.70 -0.51
CA LYS A 61 -0.53 -8.92 -1.94
C LYS A 61 0.06 -10.26 -2.40
N ASN A 62 -0.67 -10.95 -3.28
CA ASN A 62 -0.33 -12.27 -3.80
C ASN A 62 -0.21 -13.37 -2.72
N THR A 63 -0.70 -13.11 -1.51
CA THR A 63 -0.82 -14.13 -0.45
C THR A 63 -2.26 -14.11 0.09
N ARG A 64 -2.61 -15.11 0.89
CA ARG A 64 -3.86 -15.11 1.70
C ARG A 64 -3.55 -14.84 3.17
N GLU A 65 -2.36 -14.30 3.47
CA GLU A 65 -1.97 -13.94 4.82
C GLU A 65 -2.65 -12.63 5.22
N PRO A 66 -3.48 -12.62 6.28
CA PRO A 66 -4.10 -11.40 6.77
C PRO A 66 -3.05 -10.38 7.23
N ALA A 67 -3.29 -9.11 6.92
CA ALA A 67 -2.46 -7.99 7.34
C ALA A 67 -3.20 -7.17 8.41
N TYR A 68 -2.89 -7.42 9.68
CA TYR A 68 -3.51 -6.71 10.81
C TYR A 68 -2.69 -5.48 11.22
N LYS A 69 -3.37 -4.45 11.72
CA LYS A 69 -2.83 -3.14 12.15
C LYS A 69 -2.16 -2.31 11.06
N TYR A 70 -1.72 -2.94 9.98
CA TYR A 70 -1.08 -2.31 8.85
C TYR A 70 -1.61 -2.94 7.57
N PRO A 71 -2.05 -2.16 6.57
CA PRO A 71 -1.97 -0.70 6.48
C PRO A 71 -3.08 0.08 7.22
N LEU A 72 -4.07 -0.62 7.78
CA LEU A 72 -5.20 -0.01 8.50
C LEU A 72 -5.12 -0.38 9.98
N GLU A 73 -5.08 0.61 10.86
CA GLU A 73 -4.80 0.42 12.29
C GLU A 73 -5.99 -0.20 13.04
N ASN A 74 -7.21 0.08 12.60
CA ASN A 74 -8.42 -0.48 13.19
C ASN A 74 -8.79 -1.87 12.63
N HIS A 75 -8.01 -2.41 11.69
CA HIS A 75 -8.14 -3.80 11.23
C HIS A 75 -7.38 -4.73 12.18
N MET A 76 -8.09 -5.35 13.11
CA MET A 76 -7.51 -6.12 14.23
C MET A 76 -7.81 -7.61 14.09
N THR A 77 -6.97 -8.46 14.69
CA THR A 77 -7.12 -9.93 14.61
C THR A 77 -8.46 -10.43 15.12
N GLU A 78 -9.05 -9.74 16.11
CA GLU A 78 -10.27 -10.16 16.78
C GLU A 78 -11.55 -9.55 16.17
N ARG A 79 -11.40 -8.59 15.25
CA ARG A 79 -12.53 -7.81 14.76
C ARG A 79 -12.36 -7.38 13.31
N ASP A 80 -13.18 -7.97 12.45
CA ASP A 80 -13.34 -7.53 11.07
C ASP A 80 -13.95 -6.12 11.02
N LEU A 81 -13.60 -5.36 9.99
CA LEU A 81 -14.20 -4.06 9.71
C LEU A 81 -15.54 -4.29 8.99
N VAL A 82 -16.64 -4.14 9.71
CA VAL A 82 -17.98 -4.49 9.22
C VAL A 82 -18.79 -3.23 8.87
N SER A 83 -19.61 -3.31 7.81
CA SER A 83 -20.46 -2.22 7.37
C SER A 83 -21.65 -1.99 8.30
N ASP A 84 -21.94 -0.73 8.57
CA ASP A 84 -23.09 -0.29 9.37
C ASP A 84 -24.42 -0.40 8.59
N GLU A 85 -25.51 0.07 9.19
CA GLU A 85 -26.86 0.01 8.59
C GLU A 85 -26.99 0.82 7.29
N THR A 86 -26.09 1.78 7.08
CA THR A 86 -26.02 2.57 5.84
C THR A 86 -25.14 1.92 4.78
N GLY A 87 -24.61 0.72 5.08
CA GLY A 87 -23.67 -0.01 4.24
C GLY A 87 -22.28 0.60 4.26
N ARG A 88 -21.91 1.37 5.29
CA ARG A 88 -20.61 2.03 5.36
C ARG A 88 -19.63 1.28 6.26
N ILE A 89 -18.44 1.00 5.72
CA ILE A 89 -17.27 0.54 6.49
C ILE A 89 -16.36 1.75 6.72
N THR A 90 -15.87 1.92 7.95
CA THR A 90 -14.90 2.98 8.29
C THR A 90 -13.57 2.35 8.70
N ALA A 91 -12.56 2.51 7.86
CA ALA A 91 -11.18 2.17 8.16
C ALA A 91 -10.37 3.42 8.53
N ILE A 92 -9.32 3.25 9.34
CA ILE A 92 -8.54 4.35 9.90
C ILE A 92 -7.06 4.05 9.73
N ARG A 93 -6.33 5.11 9.38
CA ARG A 93 -4.88 5.18 9.55
C ARG A 93 -4.52 6.49 10.24
N GLU A 94 -4.16 6.41 11.51
CA GLU A 94 -3.83 7.56 12.35
C GLU A 94 -2.49 8.15 11.93
N HIS A 95 -1.49 7.29 11.69
CA HIS A 95 -0.15 7.73 11.34
C HIS A 95 0.12 7.68 9.83
N GLY A 96 0.35 8.85 9.25
CA GLY A 96 0.83 9.01 7.87
C GLY A 96 2.36 9.00 7.78
N GLY A 97 2.89 9.28 6.60
CA GLY A 97 4.32 9.54 6.39
C GLY A 97 5.11 8.35 5.87
N LEU A 98 6.43 8.55 5.78
CA LEU A 98 7.39 7.58 5.24
C LEU A 98 7.64 6.49 6.29
N GLN A 99 7.15 5.27 6.02
CA GLN A 99 7.15 4.16 6.98
C GLN A 99 7.84 2.91 6.44
N PHE A 100 8.07 2.87 5.13
CA PHE A 100 8.89 1.88 4.48
C PHE A 100 9.76 2.58 3.45
N GLY A 101 10.86 1.95 3.09
CA GLY A 101 11.74 2.45 2.06
C GLY A 101 12.51 1.30 1.46
N GLY A 102 13.20 1.60 0.39
CA GLY A 102 14.03 0.63 -0.28
C GLY A 102 15.23 1.31 -0.91
N HIS A 103 16.22 0.48 -1.19
CA HIS A 103 17.38 0.85 -1.97
C HIS A 103 17.40 -0.03 -3.20
N ALA A 104 17.38 0.60 -4.36
CA ALA A 104 17.44 -0.06 -5.65
C ALA A 104 18.62 0.48 -6.46
N TRP A 105 19.24 -0.38 -7.24
CA TRP A 105 20.29 -0.01 -8.19
C TRP A 105 20.28 -1.02 -9.34
N GLN A 106 21.11 -0.78 -10.35
CA GLN A 106 21.30 -1.73 -11.45
C GLN A 106 22.77 -2.13 -11.52
N LEU A 107 23.05 -3.43 -11.63
CA LEU A 107 24.36 -3.96 -11.94
C LEU A 107 24.56 -3.92 -13.46
N PHE A 108 25.67 -3.30 -13.89
CA PHE A 108 25.99 -3.01 -15.29
C PHE A 108 24.83 -2.35 -16.07
N TRP A 109 24.07 -1.44 -15.43
CA TRP A 109 22.93 -0.70 -15.97
C TRP A 109 21.75 -1.54 -16.49
N VAL A 110 21.78 -2.86 -16.30
CA VAL A 110 20.77 -3.76 -16.89
C VAL A 110 20.18 -4.74 -15.90
N ILE A 111 20.95 -5.19 -14.90
CA ILE A 111 20.47 -6.18 -13.94
C ILE A 111 19.90 -5.46 -12.72
N PRO A 112 18.59 -5.48 -12.47
CA PRO A 112 18.01 -4.85 -11.29
C PRO A 112 18.51 -5.50 -9.99
N MET A 113 18.91 -4.69 -9.02
CA MET A 113 19.41 -5.11 -7.73
C MET A 113 18.71 -4.33 -6.61
N GLY A 114 18.60 -4.95 -5.43
CA GLY A 114 17.96 -4.33 -4.25
C GLY A 114 16.44 -4.44 -4.23
N VAL A 115 15.79 -3.61 -3.41
CA VAL A 115 14.33 -3.62 -3.19
C VAL A 115 13.69 -2.55 -4.07
N GLN A 116 12.94 -2.98 -5.07
CA GLN A 116 12.35 -2.09 -6.08
C GLN A 116 10.90 -1.69 -5.79
N THR A 117 10.22 -2.39 -4.88
CA THR A 117 8.80 -2.16 -4.60
C THR A 117 8.55 -2.17 -3.10
N GLY A 118 7.65 -1.31 -2.65
CA GLY A 118 7.15 -1.35 -1.28
C GLY A 118 6.21 -2.51 -1.00
N PRO A 119 5.82 -2.69 0.27
CA PRO A 119 4.84 -3.67 0.66
C PRO A 119 3.52 -3.35 -0.07
N ARG A 120 2.94 -4.39 -0.66
CA ARG A 120 1.67 -4.28 -1.38
C ARG A 120 0.60 -5.07 -0.63
N TYR A 121 -0.62 -4.57 -0.67
CA TYR A 121 -1.76 -5.17 0.03
C TYR A 121 -2.97 -5.21 -0.89
N ASP A 122 -3.74 -6.28 -0.76
CA ASP A 122 -5.04 -6.41 -1.39
C ASP A 122 -6.12 -6.35 -0.30
N CYS A 123 -7.21 -5.68 -0.60
CA CYS A 123 -8.42 -5.61 0.22
C CYS A 123 -9.47 -6.55 -0.35
N GLU A 124 -10.29 -7.14 0.51
CA GLU A 124 -11.42 -7.98 0.13
C GLU A 124 -12.65 -7.56 0.91
N ILE A 125 -13.75 -7.31 0.20
CA ILE A 125 -15.08 -7.12 0.80
C ILE A 125 -15.88 -8.41 0.60
N THR A 126 -16.40 -8.95 1.69
CA THR A 126 -17.27 -10.13 1.69
C THR A 126 -18.61 -9.79 2.32
N ALA A 127 -19.69 -10.37 1.79
CA ALA A 127 -21.03 -10.25 2.37
C ALA A 127 -21.83 -11.52 2.03
N GLU A 128 -22.79 -11.88 2.88
CA GLU A 128 -23.65 -13.05 2.66
C GLU A 128 -24.44 -12.90 1.35
N GLY A 129 -24.38 -13.93 0.50
CA GLY A 129 -25.08 -13.96 -0.78
C GLY A 129 -24.44 -13.12 -1.90
N PHE A 130 -23.21 -12.65 -1.72
CA PHE A 130 -22.44 -11.93 -2.73
C PHE A 130 -21.07 -12.59 -2.98
N GLN A 131 -20.54 -12.41 -4.18
CA GLN A 131 -19.17 -12.78 -4.49
C GLN A 131 -18.19 -11.85 -3.77
N PRO A 132 -17.04 -12.36 -3.27
CA PRO A 132 -15.99 -11.53 -2.73
C PRO A 132 -15.48 -10.52 -3.76
N LEU A 133 -15.36 -9.26 -3.36
CA LEU A 133 -14.78 -8.20 -4.18
C LEU A 133 -13.36 -7.90 -3.71
N THR A 134 -12.38 -8.18 -4.56
CA THR A 134 -10.96 -7.89 -4.27
C THR A 134 -10.48 -6.66 -5.02
N PHE A 135 -9.66 -5.84 -4.37
CA PHE A 135 -9.03 -4.66 -4.96
C PHE A 135 -7.71 -4.31 -4.29
N GLU A 136 -6.86 -3.51 -4.95
CA GLU A 136 -5.62 -3.05 -4.33
C GLU A 136 -5.89 -2.00 -3.25
N VAL A 137 -5.15 -2.03 -2.14
CA VAL A 137 -5.28 -1.03 -1.08
C VAL A 137 -5.15 0.41 -1.60
N TRP A 138 -4.42 0.61 -2.70
CA TRP A 138 -4.23 1.93 -3.31
C TRP A 138 -5.54 2.62 -3.68
N GLN A 139 -6.57 1.85 -4.04
CA GLN A 139 -7.89 2.40 -4.37
C GLN A 139 -8.58 3.08 -3.17
N LEU A 140 -8.19 2.76 -1.93
CA LEU A 140 -8.69 3.47 -0.75
C LEU A 140 -8.24 4.94 -0.73
N PHE A 141 -7.10 5.25 -1.33
CA PHE A 141 -6.52 6.59 -1.32
C PHE A 141 -6.84 7.38 -2.60
N GLU A 142 -7.44 6.73 -3.60
CA GLU A 142 -7.90 7.41 -4.80
C GLU A 142 -8.91 8.48 -4.43
N THR A 143 -8.87 9.60 -5.15
CA THR A 143 -9.76 10.72 -4.89
C THR A 143 -9.95 11.55 -6.16
N GLY A 144 -11.12 12.15 -6.30
CA GLY A 144 -11.39 13.16 -7.33
C GLY A 144 -10.99 14.57 -6.92
N TYR A 145 -10.47 14.78 -5.70
CA TYR A 145 -10.05 16.11 -5.25
C TYR A 145 -8.70 16.50 -5.86
N GLU A 146 -8.66 17.63 -6.55
CA GLU A 146 -7.42 18.14 -7.18
C GLU A 146 -6.48 18.80 -6.16
N SER A 147 -7.02 19.30 -5.04
CA SER A 147 -6.27 20.04 -4.03
C SER A 147 -6.49 19.48 -2.63
N TYR A 148 -5.43 19.56 -1.83
CA TYR A 148 -5.44 19.20 -0.40
C TYR A 148 -6.53 19.94 0.38
N LYS A 149 -6.81 21.20 0.01
CA LYS A 149 -7.76 22.06 0.75
C LYS A 149 -9.21 21.59 0.61
N ASP A 150 -9.51 20.80 -0.41
CA ASP A 150 -10.87 20.41 -0.76
C ASP A 150 -11.27 19.08 -0.10
N PHE A 151 -10.32 18.40 0.54
CA PHE A 151 -10.60 17.17 1.26
C PHE A 151 -11.57 17.44 2.43
N PRO A 152 -12.68 16.70 2.52
CA PRO A 152 -13.48 16.67 3.72
C PRO A 152 -12.61 16.18 4.88
N LYS A 153 -12.82 16.78 6.04
CA LYS A 153 -12.03 16.51 7.24
C LYS A 153 -12.92 16.05 8.37
N THR A 154 -12.40 15.16 9.20
CA THR A 154 -13.01 14.75 10.46
C THR A 154 -12.03 14.99 11.60
N THR A 155 -12.55 15.32 12.77
CA THR A 155 -11.72 15.44 13.97
C THR A 155 -11.94 14.22 14.84
N ARG A 156 -10.84 13.59 15.26
CA ARG A 156 -10.87 12.44 16.18
C ARG A 156 -9.89 12.67 17.32
N VAL A 157 -10.17 12.09 18.48
CA VAL A 157 -9.24 12.10 19.60
C VAL A 157 -8.30 10.91 19.44
N VAL A 158 -7.02 11.17 19.22
CA VAL A 158 -5.94 10.17 19.15
C VAL A 158 -4.94 10.55 20.23
N ASP A 159 -4.59 9.59 21.10
CA ASP A 159 -3.72 9.83 22.27
C ASP A 159 -4.13 11.04 23.13
N GLY A 160 -5.44 11.21 23.32
CA GLY A 160 -6.00 12.33 24.10
C GLY A 160 -5.94 13.69 23.40
N LYS A 161 -5.49 13.77 22.14
CA LYS A 161 -5.40 15.02 21.37
C LYS A 161 -6.36 15.02 20.18
N PRO A 162 -7.09 16.13 19.94
CA PRO A 162 -7.88 16.27 18.73
C PRO A 162 -6.94 16.34 17.53
N THR A 163 -7.07 15.37 16.63
CA THR A 163 -6.31 15.25 15.38
C THR A 163 -7.28 15.29 14.22
N GLU A 164 -6.93 16.08 13.20
CA GLU A 164 -7.70 16.20 11.96
C GLU A 164 -7.30 15.10 10.98
N PHE A 165 -8.29 14.37 10.46
CA PHE A 165 -8.13 13.33 9.45
C PHE A 165 -8.80 13.75 8.15
N LYS A 166 -8.12 13.48 7.04
CA LYS A 166 -8.74 13.53 5.73
C LYS A 166 -9.72 12.37 5.58
N VAL A 167 -10.85 12.64 4.94
CA VAL A 167 -11.82 11.62 4.60
C VAL A 167 -11.64 11.24 3.14
N TYR A 168 -11.38 9.96 2.90
CA TYR A 168 -11.42 9.34 1.59
C TYR A 168 -12.71 8.54 1.50
N GLU A 169 -13.52 8.78 0.48
CA GLU A 169 -14.80 8.10 0.32
C GLU A 169 -14.81 7.32 -0.99
N GLN A 170 -15.11 6.03 -0.88
CA GLN A 170 -15.16 5.10 -2.01
C GLN A 170 -16.48 4.35 -2.03
N THR A 171 -16.98 4.02 -3.21
CA THR A 171 -18.21 3.24 -3.38
C THR A 171 -17.89 1.96 -4.13
N PHE A 172 -18.32 0.83 -3.55
CA PHE A 172 -18.12 -0.50 -4.11
C PHE A 172 -19.46 -1.18 -4.29
N ALA A 173 -19.73 -1.68 -5.50
CA ALA A 173 -20.90 -2.49 -5.79
C ALA A 173 -20.52 -3.97 -5.81
N LEU A 174 -21.22 -4.79 -5.03
CA LEU A 174 -21.01 -6.24 -4.98
C LEU A 174 -21.79 -6.95 -6.08
N SER A 175 -21.24 -8.03 -6.64
CA SER A 175 -21.91 -8.96 -7.55
C SER A 175 -22.49 -10.17 -6.82
N ARG A 176 -23.51 -10.81 -7.39
CA ARG A 176 -24.07 -12.08 -6.92
C ARG A 176 -23.45 -13.25 -7.68
#